data_AF-A0A963CWZ8-F1
#
_entry.id   AF-A0A963CWZ8-F1
#
_cell.length_a   1.000
_cell.length_b   1.000
_cell.length_c   1.000
_cell.angle_alpha   90.00
_cell.angle_beta   90.00
_cell.angle_gamma   90.00
#
_symmetry.space_group_name_H-M   'P 1'
#
loop_
_entity.id
_entity.type
_entity.pdbx_description
1 polymer ?
#
loop_
_entity_poly.entity_id
_entity_poly.type
_entity_poly.pdbx_seq_one_letter_code
_entity_poly.pdbx_strand_id
1 'polypeptide(L)'
;MATHKKPATWLDLAAGPRWDREHFDLKLHPVTAGCGECYVLTLSGRMVFSGDGRLTVFRTREAAARFLGLLEIEVPPTAEHRGTLDSQPGRQQCLGLCGSALCACSLEAEFTPAATGDERYVRSRRSSRLNRSAIA
;
A
#
# COMPACT_ATOMS: atom_id res chain seq x y z
N MET A 1 -8.90 -1.43 29.11
CA MET A 1 -8.38 -2.62 28.40
C MET A 1 -8.51 -2.36 26.90
N ALA A 2 -7.40 -2.09 26.20
CA ALA A 2 -7.45 -1.88 24.76
C ALA A 2 -7.68 -3.23 24.08
N THR A 3 -8.87 -3.46 23.54
CA THR A 3 -9.11 -4.60 22.67
C THR A 3 -8.21 -4.43 21.44
N HIS A 4 -7.23 -5.32 21.27
CA HIS A 4 -6.42 -5.36 20.06
C HIS A 4 -7.35 -5.68 18.88
N LYS A 5 -7.93 -4.64 18.26
CA LYS A 5 -8.75 -4.80 17.06
C LYS A 5 -7.86 -5.39 15.96
N LYS A 6 -8.28 -6.53 15.40
CA LYS A 6 -7.60 -7.19 14.28
C LYS A 6 -7.39 -6.18 13.13
N PRO A 7 -6.19 -6.08 12.52
CA PRO A 7 -5.97 -5.19 11.40
C PRO A 7 -6.96 -5.48 10.26
N ALA A 8 -7.34 -4.45 9.51
CA ALA A 8 -8.12 -4.65 8.30
C ALA A 8 -7.20 -5.18 7.20
N THR A 9 -7.73 -6.02 6.32
CA THR A 9 -7.00 -6.61 5.19
C THR A 9 -7.62 -6.21 3.86
N TRP A 10 -6.93 -6.50 2.76
CA TRP A 10 -7.51 -6.38 1.41
C TRP A 10 -8.79 -7.20 1.24
N LEU A 11 -8.89 -8.35 1.91
CA LEU A 11 -10.08 -9.18 1.85
C LEU A 11 -11.25 -8.52 2.59
N ASP A 12 -10.99 -7.88 3.73
CA ASP A 12 -12.01 -7.09 4.44
C ASP A 12 -12.49 -5.91 3.58
N LEU A 13 -11.58 -5.26 2.83
CA LEU A 13 -11.95 -4.23 1.86
C LEU A 13 -12.83 -4.79 0.72
N ALA A 14 -12.42 -5.90 0.11
CA ALA A 14 -13.14 -6.49 -1.02
C ALA A 14 -14.53 -7.03 -0.62
N ALA A 15 -14.65 -7.58 0.59
CA ALA A 15 -15.91 -8.14 1.09
C ALA A 15 -16.83 -7.10 1.74
N GLY A 16 -16.25 -6.03 2.30
CA GLY A 16 -16.96 -5.03 3.10
C GLY A 16 -18.21 -4.44 2.44
N PRO A 17 -18.17 -4.00 1.16
CA PRO A 17 -19.33 -3.44 0.47
C PRO A 17 -20.55 -4.38 0.37
N ARG A 18 -20.34 -5.70 0.54
CA ARG A 18 -21.37 -6.75 0.41
C ARG A 18 -21.95 -7.19 1.75
N TRP A 19 -21.24 -7.03 2.85
CA TRP A 19 -21.64 -7.61 4.14
C TRP A 19 -22.14 -6.58 5.13
N ASP A 20 -21.62 -5.35 5.10
CA ASP A 20 -21.93 -4.36 6.13
C ASP A 20 -21.78 -2.93 5.60
N ARG A 21 -22.77 -2.47 4.84
CA ARG A 21 -22.78 -1.11 4.27
C ARG A 21 -22.82 -0.01 5.33
N GLU A 22 -23.40 -0.26 6.50
CA GLU A 22 -23.50 0.74 7.57
C GLU A 22 -22.17 0.97 8.30
N HIS A 23 -21.30 -0.05 8.38
CA HIS A 23 -20.00 0.06 9.07
C HIS A 23 -18.79 0.12 8.13
N PHE A 24 -19.02 0.19 6.81
CA PHE A 24 -17.98 0.36 5.79
C PHE A 24 -17.49 1.82 5.70
N ASP A 25 -16.85 2.32 6.77
CA ASP A 25 -16.23 3.64 6.81
C ASP A 25 -14.80 3.57 6.25
N LEU A 26 -14.67 3.79 4.94
CA LEU A 26 -13.39 3.81 4.25
C LEU A 26 -12.87 5.26 4.15
N LYS A 27 -11.64 5.48 4.59
CA LYS A 27 -10.96 6.79 4.53
C LYS A 27 -9.56 6.65 3.96
N LEU A 28 -9.15 7.67 3.20
CA LEU A 28 -7.79 7.83 2.72
C LEU A 28 -7.08 8.90 3.54
N HIS A 29 -5.92 8.58 4.09
CA HIS A 29 -5.15 9.51 4.94
C HIS A 29 -3.82 9.85 4.27
N PRO A 30 -3.48 11.14 4.11
CA PRO A 30 -2.14 11.53 3.72
C PRO A 30 -1.17 11.22 4.87
N VAL A 31 -0.02 10.68 4.53
CA VAL A 31 1.03 10.31 5.48
C VAL A 31 2.38 10.71 4.96
N THR A 32 3.25 11.15 5.85
CA THR A 32 4.66 11.40 5.50
C THR A 32 5.43 10.09 5.68
N ALA A 33 5.92 9.54 4.57
CA ALA A 33 6.95 8.50 4.56
C ALA A 33 8.21 9.14 3.97
N GLY A 34 9.42 8.76 4.39
CA GLY A 34 10.67 9.48 4.13
C GLY A 34 10.99 9.93 2.68
N CYS A 35 10.23 9.51 1.67
CA CYS A 35 10.36 9.90 0.26
C CYS A 35 9.27 10.89 -0.24
N GLY A 36 8.33 11.35 0.61
CA GLY A 36 7.27 12.30 0.23
C GLY A 36 5.92 12.07 0.91
N GLU A 37 4.89 12.80 0.44
CA GLU A 37 3.50 12.56 0.86
C GLU A 37 2.99 11.27 0.18
N CYS A 38 2.75 10.24 0.99
CA CYS A 38 2.11 8.99 0.60
C CYS A 38 0.69 8.95 1.19
N TYR A 39 -0.04 7.87 0.93
CA TYR A 39 -1.40 7.68 1.43
C TYR A 39 -1.59 6.29 2.02
N VAL A 40 -2.44 6.18 3.04
CA VAL A 40 -2.89 4.90 3.61
C VAL A 40 -4.40 4.85 3.68
N LEU A 41 -4.93 3.64 3.57
CA LEU A 41 -6.35 3.38 3.76
C LEU A 41 -6.63 2.96 5.20
N THR A 42 -7.73 3.47 5.75
CA THR A 42 -8.32 2.92 6.97
C THR A 42 -9.74 2.47 6.70
N LEU A 43 -10.09 1.29 7.22
CA LEU A 43 -11.45 0.77 7.23
C LEU A 43 -11.95 0.74 8.68
N SER A 44 -13.00 1.52 8.97
CA SER A 44 -13.60 1.67 10.29
C SER A 44 -12.56 2.00 11.37
N GLY A 45 -11.63 2.90 11.03
CA GLY A 45 -10.53 3.35 11.90
C GLY A 45 -9.34 2.39 11.99
N ARG A 46 -9.29 1.30 11.21
CA ARG A 46 -8.18 0.33 11.21
C ARG A 46 -7.38 0.45 9.94
N MET A 47 -6.05 0.54 10.06
CA MET A 47 -5.16 0.51 8.88
C MET A 47 -5.33 -0.78 8.08
N VAL A 48 -5.22 -0.64 6.76
CA VAL A 48 -5.35 -1.76 5.81
C VAL A 48 -3.99 -2.39 5.52
N PHE A 49 -3.92 -3.69 5.73
CA PHE A 49 -2.77 -4.54 5.45
C PHE A 49 -3.04 -5.43 4.24
N SER A 50 -1.98 -5.78 3.54
CA SER A 50 -1.99 -6.82 2.52
C SER A 50 -2.17 -8.22 3.14
N GLY A 51 -2.48 -9.21 2.31
CA GLY A 51 -2.67 -10.60 2.76
C GLY A 51 -1.44 -11.23 3.42
N ASP A 52 -0.24 -10.72 3.16
CA ASP A 52 1.01 -11.15 3.79
C ASP A 52 1.38 -10.36 5.06
N GLY A 53 0.47 -9.52 5.56
CA GLY A 53 0.63 -8.80 6.83
C GLY A 53 1.47 -7.53 6.74
N ARG A 54 1.72 -7.00 5.54
CA ARG A 54 2.40 -5.70 5.35
C ARG A 54 1.39 -4.57 5.30
N LEU A 55 1.73 -3.40 5.85
CA LEU A 55 0.88 -2.22 5.74
C LEU A 55 0.83 -1.74 4.28
N THR A 56 -0.37 -1.51 3.74
CA THR A 56 -0.53 -1.02 2.36
C THR A 56 -0.38 0.49 2.32
N VAL A 57 0.59 0.96 1.56
CA VAL A 57 0.89 2.39 1.37
C VAL A 57 0.78 2.70 -0.12
N PHE A 58 0.18 3.82 -0.47
CA PHE A 58 0.06 4.29 -1.84
C PHE A 58 0.93 5.52 -2.03
N ARG A 59 1.69 5.56 -3.12
CA ARG A 59 2.54 6.70 -3.41
C ARG A 59 1.74 7.96 -3.76
N THR A 60 0.61 7.78 -4.43
CA THR A 60 -0.27 8.89 -4.83
C THR A 60 -1.72 8.53 -4.57
N ARG A 61 -2.59 9.55 -4.57
CA ARG A 61 -4.03 9.35 -4.45
C ARG A 61 -4.58 8.56 -5.64
N GLU A 62 -4.03 8.76 -6.83
CA GLU A 62 -4.42 8.05 -8.05
C GLU A 62 -4.07 6.56 -7.96
N ALA A 63 -2.95 6.20 -7.32
CA ALA A 63 -2.62 4.81 -7.05
C ALA A 63 -3.65 4.15 -6.10
N ALA A 64 -4.04 4.86 -5.04
CA ALA A 64 -5.10 4.39 -4.14
C ALA A 64 -6.44 4.24 -4.89
N ALA A 65 -6.80 5.22 -5.71
CA ALA A 65 -7.99 5.19 -6.54
C ALA A 65 -8.00 4.00 -7.51
N ARG A 66 -6.86 3.72 -8.15
CA ARG A 66 -6.72 2.60 -9.07
C ARG A 66 -6.89 1.26 -8.35
N PHE A 67 -6.35 1.13 -7.13
CA PHE A 67 -6.50 -0.05 -6.30
C PHE A 67 -7.96 -0.29 -5.89
N LEU A 68 -8.65 0.74 -5.45
CA LEU A 68 -10.07 0.64 -5.09
C LEU A 68 -10.95 0.35 -6.30
N GLY A 69 -10.61 0.88 -7.47
CA GLY A 69 -11.30 0.55 -8.72
C GLY A 69 -11.21 -0.93 -9.10
N LEU A 70 -10.12 -1.64 -8.74
CA LEU A 70 -10.03 -3.10 -8.94
C LEU A 70 -10.97 -3.88 -8.01
N LEU A 71 -11.38 -3.27 -6.90
CA LEU A 71 -12.33 -3.84 -5.94
C LEU A 71 -13.76 -3.32 -6.17
N GLU A 72 -13.99 -2.54 -7.24
CA GLU A 72 -15.27 -1.88 -7.52
C GLU A 72 -15.73 -0.97 -6.37
N ILE A 73 -14.78 -0.34 -5.68
CA ILE A 73 -15.01 0.61 -4.59
C ILE A 73 -14.71 2.02 -5.08
N GLU A 74 -15.62 2.95 -4.78
CA GLU A 74 -15.41 4.36 -5.06
C GLU A 74 -14.27 4.94 -4.21
N VAL A 75 -13.57 5.93 -4.77
CA VAL A 75 -12.47 6.59 -4.06
C VAL A 75 -13.06 7.40 -2.91
N PRO A 76 -12.72 7.09 -1.64
CA PRO A 76 -13.22 7.85 -0.52
C PRO A 76 -12.62 9.26 -0.53
N PRO A 77 -13.29 10.22 0.13
CA PRO A 77 -12.70 11.52 0.40
C PRO A 77 -11.44 11.35 1.25
N THR A 78 -10.47 12.24 1.03
CA THR A 78 -9.29 12.33 1.88
C THR A 78 -9.71 12.85 3.24
N ALA A 79 -9.34 12.16 4.31
CA ALA A 79 -9.51 12.65 5.67
C ALA A 79 -8.40 13.65 5.99
N GLU A 80 -8.71 14.71 6.72
CA GLU A 80 -7.75 15.76 7.10
C GLU A 80 -6.61 15.26 8.00
N HIS A 81 -6.74 14.05 8.52
CA HIS A 81 -5.76 13.47 9.42
C HIS A 81 -4.44 13.16 8.69
N ARG A 82 -3.45 14.04 8.87
CA ARG A 82 -2.05 13.78 8.51
C ARG A 82 -1.41 12.93 9.59
N GLY A 83 -1.27 11.63 9.32
CA GLY A 83 -0.55 10.72 10.19
C GLY A 83 0.94 10.68 9.83
N THR A 84 1.81 10.59 10.82
CA THR A 84 3.18 10.11 10.58
C THR A 84 3.16 8.60 10.62
N LEU A 85 3.68 7.94 9.60
CA LEU A 85 3.89 6.50 9.67
C LEU A 85 5.11 6.23 10.55
N ASP A 86 4.88 5.75 11.77
CA ASP A 86 5.89 5.06 12.61
C ASP A 86 6.19 3.69 12.00
N SER A 87 6.61 3.71 10.74
CA SER A 87 6.83 2.50 9.99
C SER A 87 8.24 2.03 10.16
N GLN A 88 8.39 0.91 10.87
CA GLN A 88 9.59 0.11 10.75
C GLN A 88 9.82 -0.22 9.27
N PRO A 89 10.96 0.20 8.68
CA PRO A 89 11.27 -0.08 7.29
C PRO A 89 11.20 -1.60 7.04
N GLY A 90 10.53 -2.02 5.96
CA GLY A 90 10.42 -3.42 5.56
C GLY A 90 9.09 -4.12 5.90
N ARG A 91 8.22 -3.52 6.73
CA ARG A 91 6.86 -4.03 7.01
C ARG A 91 5.74 -3.37 6.19
N GLN A 92 6.11 -2.62 5.16
CA GLN A 92 5.17 -1.94 4.27
C GLN A 92 5.20 -2.55 2.88
N GLN A 93 4.05 -2.53 2.22
CA GLN A 93 3.91 -2.75 0.78
C GLN A 93 3.52 -1.40 0.17
N CYS A 94 4.50 -0.73 -0.44
CA CYS A 94 4.26 0.52 -1.14
C CYS A 94 3.84 0.24 -2.59
N LEU A 95 2.71 0.83 -3.00
CA LEU A 95 2.11 0.69 -4.31
C LEU A 95 2.13 2.04 -5.04
N GLY A 96 2.50 2.03 -6.30
CA GLY A 96 2.46 3.18 -7.19
C GLY A 96 1.85 2.81 -8.55
N LEU A 97 1.81 3.79 -9.45
CA LEU A 97 1.41 3.58 -10.84
C LEU A 97 2.64 3.38 -11.73
N CYS A 98 2.62 2.34 -12.57
CA CYS A 98 3.45 2.25 -13.77
C CYS A 98 2.53 2.30 -14.99
N GLY A 99 2.40 3.47 -15.61
CA GLY A 99 1.36 3.70 -16.61
C GLY A 99 -0.04 3.54 -16.00
N SER A 100 -0.83 2.59 -16.50
CA SER A 100 -2.20 2.32 -16.03
C SER A 100 -2.31 1.17 -15.00
N ALA A 101 -1.20 0.52 -14.68
CA ALA A 101 -1.13 -0.62 -13.77
C ALA A 101 -0.58 -0.23 -12.39
N LEU A 102 -0.96 -1.00 -11.37
CA LEU A 102 -0.37 -0.91 -10.05
C LEU A 102 0.92 -1.72 -9.97
N CYS A 103 1.94 -1.10 -9.39
CA CYS A 103 3.26 -1.69 -9.20
C CYS A 103 3.70 -1.58 -7.75
N ALA A 104 4.54 -2.52 -7.31
CA ALA A 104 5.32 -2.30 -6.10
C ALA A 104 6.34 -1.17 -6.33
N CYS A 105 6.42 -0.22 -5.40
CA CYS A 105 7.49 0.77 -5.40
C CYS A 105 8.79 0.06 -5.02
N SER A 106 9.72 -0.04 -5.97
CA SER A 106 11.12 -0.32 -5.65
C SER A 106 11.68 0.93 -4.97
N LEU A 107 11.81 0.92 -3.65
CA LEU A 107 12.38 2.02 -2.86
C LEU A 107 13.89 2.27 -3.13
N GLU A 108 14.44 1.77 -4.25
CA GLU A 108 15.83 1.99 -4.67
C GLU A 108 15.96 2.52 -6.11
N ALA A 109 14.87 2.91 -6.78
CA ALA A 109 14.99 3.47 -8.12
C ALA A 109 14.96 5.01 -8.06
N GLU A 110 16.15 5.61 -8.13
CA GLU A 110 16.33 6.94 -8.67
C GLU A 110 15.41 7.14 -9.88
N PHE A 111 14.62 8.21 -9.85
CA PHE A 111 13.73 8.58 -10.92
C PHE A 111 14.55 8.93 -12.16
N THR A 112 14.76 7.98 -13.06
CA THR A 112 14.94 8.30 -14.47
C THR A 112 13.57 8.17 -15.12
N PRO A 113 12.95 9.28 -15.62
CA PRO A 113 11.74 9.17 -16.41
C PRO A 113 12.07 8.34 -17.65
N ALA A 114 11.44 7.18 -17.80
CA ALA A 114 11.65 6.32 -18.95
C ALA A 114 11.17 7.06 -20.21
N ALA A 115 12.13 7.41 -21.06
CA ALA A 115 11.88 7.71 -22.44
C ALA A 115 11.03 6.58 -23.05
N THR A 116 9.99 6.99 -23.76
CA THR A 116 9.17 6.23 -24.71
C THR A 116 9.78 4.92 -25.22
N GLY A 117 9.07 3.82 -25.03
CA GLY A 117 9.15 2.64 -25.90
C GLY A 117 9.39 1.31 -25.18
N ASP A 118 8.53 0.35 -25.52
CA ASP A 118 8.72 -1.10 -25.42
C ASP A 118 8.34 -1.81 -24.10
N GLU A 119 7.23 -2.55 -24.16
CA GLU A 119 6.77 -3.54 -23.19
C GLU A 119 7.84 -4.62 -22.95
N ARG A 120 8.51 -4.57 -21.78
CA ARG A 120 9.07 -5.79 -21.18
C ARG A 120 8.78 -5.83 -19.68
N TYR A 121 7.84 -6.69 -19.33
CA TYR A 121 7.57 -7.11 -17.96
C TYR A 121 8.80 -7.86 -17.41
N VAL A 122 9.72 -7.13 -16.78
CA VAL A 122 10.86 -7.74 -16.08
C VAL A 122 10.35 -8.28 -14.74
N ARG A 123 10.16 -9.61 -14.68
CA ARG A 123 10.06 -10.34 -13.41
C ARG A 123 11.31 -10.03 -12.58
N SER A 124 11.15 -9.18 -11.57
CA SER A 124 12.20 -8.92 -10.58
C SER A 124 12.59 -10.25 -9.91
N ARG A 125 13.83 -10.69 -10.14
CA ARG A 125 14.44 -11.83 -9.46
C ARG A 125 14.67 -11.41 -8.01
N ARG A 126 14.11 -12.18 -7.07
CA ARG A 126 14.48 -12.14 -5.65
C ARG A 126 16.01 -12.29 -5.54
N SER A 127 16.70 -11.25 -5.12
CA SER A 127 18.10 -11.36 -4.67
C SER A 127 18.10 -11.93 -3.25
N SER A 128 18.11 -13.26 -3.14
CA SER A 128 18.53 -13.97 -1.95
C SER A 128 20.05 -13.80 -1.79
N ARG A 129 20.49 -12.86 -0.94
CA ARG A 129 21.84 -12.95 -0.38
C ARG A 129 21.78 -13.84 0.85
N LEU A 130 22.07 -15.11 0.61
CA LEU A 130 22.75 -15.98 1.56
C LEU A 130 24.00 -15.24 2.08
N ASN A 131 24.20 -15.24 3.40
CA ASN A 131 25.57 -15.34 3.91
C ASN A 131 25.59 -16.33 5.07
N ARG A 132 26.12 -17.52 4.76
CA ARG A 132 26.51 -18.55 5.72
C ARG A 132 27.88 -18.15 6.28
N SER A 133 28.00 -18.28 7.59
CA SER A 133 29.15 -18.80 8.35
C SER A 133 30.55 -18.20 8.10
N ALA A 134 31.08 -17.57 9.14
CA ALA A 134 32.50 -17.69 9.47
C ALA A 134 32.59 -18.29 10.89
N ILE A 135 32.91 -19.59 10.93
CA ILE A 135 33.52 -20.24 12.09
C ILE A 135 35.02 -20.15 11.81
N ALA A 136 35.76 -19.56 12.74
CA ALA A 136 37.19 -19.77 12.93
C ALA A 136 37.43 -19.78 14.44
#